data_AF-A0A6A5GBD0-F1
#
_entry.id   AF-A0A6A5GBD0-F1
#
_cell.length_a   1.000
_cell.length_b   1.000
_cell.length_c   1.000
_cell.angle_alpha   90.00
_cell.angle_beta   90.00
_cell.angle_gamma   90.00
#
_symmetry.space_group_name_H-M   'P 1'
#
loop_
_entity.id
_entity.type
_entity.pdbx_description
1 polymer ?
#
loop_
_entity_poly.entity_id
_entity_poly.type
_entity_poly.pdbx_seq_one_letter_code
_entity_poly.pdbx_strand_id
1 'polypeptide(L)'
;MTVAFLLYILTIFFVSRIFGSDDVVCVPAEGGNEQCIESFNGVRENILLLNQTIKENIDKLNKHCQEFEKCSETLKCGAEKELIDLVDDVNAFCEASIFRHTPLF
;
A
#
# COMPACT_ATOMS: atom_id res chain seq x y z
N MET A 1 -18.33 7.15 42.95
CA MET A 1 -17.35 7.41 41.87
C MET A 1 -16.75 8.78 42.11
N THR A 2 -15.49 8.85 42.52
CA THR A 2 -14.79 10.11 42.83
C THR A 2 -14.31 10.77 41.54
N VAL A 3 -14.24 12.10 41.52
CA VAL A 3 -13.77 12.91 40.37
C VAL A 3 -12.41 12.44 39.85
N ALA A 4 -11.56 11.91 40.74
CA ALA A 4 -10.26 11.31 40.41
C ALA A 4 -10.36 10.09 39.45
N PHE A 5 -11.40 9.27 39.58
CA PHE A 5 -11.60 8.10 38.72
C PHE A 5 -11.99 8.50 37.28
N LEU A 6 -12.78 9.57 37.14
CA LEU A 6 -13.14 10.13 35.83
C LEU A 6 -11.93 10.76 35.13
N LEU A 7 -11.07 11.45 35.88
CA LEU A 7 -9.83 12.03 35.34
C LEU A 7 -8.86 10.95 34.85
N TYR A 8 -8.76 9.83 35.56
CA TYR A 8 -7.91 8.69 35.16
C TYR A 8 -8.39 8.03 33.85
N ILE A 9 -9.70 7.83 33.70
CA ILE A 9 -10.28 7.29 32.45
C ILE A 9 -10.07 8.25 31.29
N LEU A 10 -10.27 9.56 31.51
CA LEU A 10 -10.04 10.57 30.48
C LEU A 10 -8.56 10.59 30.06
N THR A 11 -7.61 10.50 30.99
CA THR A 11 -6.19 10.44 30.62
C THR A 11 -5.86 9.24 29.73
N ILE A 12 -6.39 8.05 30.03
CA ILE A 12 -6.19 6.86 29.18
C ILE A 12 -6.79 7.10 27.79
N PHE A 13 -8.01 7.62 27.72
CA PHE A 13 -8.70 7.89 26.46
C PHE A 13 -7.98 8.96 25.62
N PHE A 14 -7.38 9.97 26.25
CA PHE A 14 -6.62 11.01 25.57
C PHE A 14 -5.23 10.54 25.13
N VAL A 15 -4.54 9.65 25.87
CA VAL A 15 -3.26 9.06 25.40
C VAL A 15 -3.48 8.23 24.13
N SER A 16 -4.61 7.50 24.05
CA SER A 16 -5.02 6.78 22.84
C SER A 16 -5.40 7.68 21.66
N ARG A 17 -5.54 9.00 21.87
CA ARG A 17 -5.87 9.99 20.82
C ARG A 17 -4.68 10.85 20.39
N ILE A 18 -3.50 10.69 21.00
CA ILE A 18 -2.26 11.38 20.58
C ILE A 18 -1.55 10.62 19.44
N PHE A 19 -1.93 9.36 19.18
CA PHE A 19 -1.69 8.73 17.88
C PHE A 19 -2.75 9.23 16.90
N GLY A 20 -2.61 10.50 16.52
CA GLY A 20 -3.14 11.01 15.28
C GLY A 20 -2.17 10.62 14.18
N SER A 21 -2.30 9.41 13.69
CA SER A 21 -1.70 9.00 12.43
C SER A 21 -2.85 8.41 11.62
N ASP A 22 -2.83 8.62 10.32
CA ASP A 22 -3.61 7.84 9.36
C ASP A 22 -3.07 6.40 9.40
N ASP A 23 -3.16 5.78 10.59
CA ASP A 23 -2.66 4.46 10.92
C ASP A 23 -3.60 3.49 10.23
N VAL A 24 -3.30 3.20 8.96
CA VAL A 24 -3.53 1.88 8.41
C VAL A 24 -3.02 0.92 9.47
N VAL A 25 -3.96 0.28 10.19
CA VAL A 25 -3.61 -0.71 11.21
C VAL A 25 -2.74 -1.71 10.48
N CYS A 26 -1.46 -1.69 10.82
CA CYS A 26 -0.41 -2.39 10.11
C CYS A 26 -0.53 -3.87 10.49
N VAL A 27 -1.54 -4.54 9.92
CA VAL A 27 -1.80 -5.95 10.12
C VAL A 27 -0.92 -6.66 9.09
N PRO A 28 0.17 -7.32 9.51
CA PRO A 28 0.88 -8.21 8.60
C PRO A 28 -0.13 -9.23 8.08
N ALA A 29 -0.19 -9.45 6.76
CA ALA A 29 -1.20 -10.30 6.14
C ALA A 29 -1.25 -11.66 6.86
N GLU A 30 -2.42 -12.02 7.42
CA GLU A 30 -2.65 -13.39 7.91
C GLU A 30 -2.54 -14.34 6.71
N GLY A 31 -1.40 -15.01 6.59
CA GLY A 31 -1.06 -15.86 5.44
C GLY A 31 0.32 -15.60 4.82
N GLY A 32 1.02 -14.54 5.26
CA GLY A 32 2.36 -14.18 4.78
C GLY A 32 2.32 -13.22 3.59
N ASN A 33 3.40 -12.45 3.42
CA ASN A 33 3.52 -11.45 2.36
C ASN A 33 3.76 -12.06 0.97
N GLU A 34 3.73 -13.38 0.80
CA GLU A 34 4.12 -14.08 -0.43
C GLU A 34 3.30 -13.63 -1.65
N GLN A 35 1.97 -13.50 -1.49
CA GLN A 35 1.09 -13.03 -2.56
C GLN A 35 1.34 -11.56 -2.94
N CYS A 36 1.72 -10.73 -1.97
CA CYS A 36 2.07 -9.34 -2.21
C CYS A 36 3.45 -9.20 -2.88
N ILE A 37 4.41 -10.06 -2.50
CA ILE A 37 5.72 -10.15 -3.15
C ILE A 37 5.57 -10.63 -4.60
N GLU A 38 4.70 -11.61 -4.86
CA GLU A 38 4.39 -12.07 -6.20
C GLU A 38 3.80 -10.95 -7.06
N SER A 39 2.86 -10.19 -6.50
CA SER A 39 2.24 -9.04 -7.18
C SER A 39 3.28 -7.95 -7.51
N PHE A 40 4.15 -7.62 -6.55
CA PHE A 40 5.26 -6.68 -6.74
C PHE A 40 6.23 -7.15 -7.84
N ASN A 41 6.63 -8.42 -7.81
CA ASN A 41 7.50 -9.01 -8.83
C ASN A 41 6.83 -9.01 -10.20
N GLY A 42 5.54 -9.29 -10.25
CA GLY A 42 4.73 -9.17 -11.48
C GLY A 42 4.77 -7.76 -12.05
N VAL A 43 4.53 -6.72 -11.24
CA VAL A 43 4.64 -5.33 -11.71
C VAL A 43 6.05 -5.05 -12.22
N ARG A 44 7.09 -5.39 -11.44
CA ARG A 44 8.50 -5.14 -11.79
C ARG A 44 8.90 -5.80 -13.11
N GLU A 45 8.54 -7.07 -13.32
CA GLU A 45 8.82 -7.78 -14.56
C GLU A 45 8.11 -7.14 -15.76
N ASN A 46 6.84 -6.75 -15.60
CA ASN A 46 6.08 -6.14 -16.68
C ASN A 46 6.59 -4.72 -17.02
N ILE A 47 7.09 -3.97 -16.05
CA ILE A 47 7.75 -2.67 -16.30
C ILE A 47 9.04 -2.85 -17.11
N LEU A 48 9.86 -3.85 -16.76
CA LEU A 48 11.18 -4.03 -17.36
C LEU A 48 11.14 -4.74 -18.71
N LEU A 49 10.21 -5.67 -18.90
CA LEU A 49 10.22 -6.61 -20.02
C LEU A 49 9.15 -6.33 -21.07
N LEU A 50 8.05 -5.66 -20.72
CA LEU A 50 6.96 -5.45 -21.66
C LEU A 50 7.04 -4.10 -22.36
N ASN A 51 6.81 -4.14 -23.68
CA ASN A 51 6.57 -2.92 -24.44
C ASN A 51 5.22 -2.33 -24.04
N GLN A 52 5.27 -1.21 -23.32
CA GLN A 52 4.12 -0.45 -22.81
C GLN A 52 3.38 0.36 -23.89
N THR A 53 3.62 0.05 -25.16
CA THR A 53 2.88 0.55 -26.33
C THR A 53 1.85 -0.47 -26.83
N ILE A 54 1.95 -1.74 -26.39
CA ILE A 54 1.06 -2.82 -26.79
C ILE A 54 -0.09 -2.92 -25.79
N LYS A 55 -1.33 -2.81 -26.26
CA LYS A 55 -2.54 -2.81 -25.42
C LYS A 55 -2.63 -4.02 -24.49
N GLU A 56 -2.34 -5.22 -24.98
CA GLU A 56 -2.39 -6.45 -24.17
C GLU A 56 -1.39 -6.43 -23.01
N ASN A 57 -0.20 -5.86 -23.23
CA ASN A 57 0.82 -5.69 -22.19
C ASN A 57 0.40 -4.65 -21.15
N ILE A 58 -0.25 -3.57 -21.60
CA ILE A 58 -0.80 -2.54 -20.73
C ILE A 58 -1.92 -3.14 -19.86
N ASP A 59 -2.83 -3.91 -20.44
CA ASP A 59 -3.92 -4.56 -19.71
C ASP A 59 -3.37 -5.53 -18.65
N LYS A 60 -2.31 -6.28 -18.98
CA LYS A 60 -1.62 -7.17 -18.04
C LYS A 60 -0.93 -6.40 -16.91
N LEU A 61 -0.20 -5.33 -17.24
CA LEU A 61 0.44 -4.45 -16.25
C LEU A 61 -0.59 -3.82 -15.31
N ASN A 62 -1.70 -3.29 -15.85
CA ASN A 62 -2.77 -2.68 -15.07
C ASN A 62 -3.38 -3.67 -14.08
N LYS A 63 -3.59 -4.93 -14.48
CA LYS A 63 -4.08 -5.96 -13.56
C LYS A 63 -3.12 -6.18 -12.39
N HIS A 64 -1.83 -6.30 -12.65
CA HIS A 64 -0.83 -6.45 -11.59
C HIS A 64 -0.72 -5.20 -10.71
N CYS A 65 -0.87 -4.01 -11.28
CA CYS A 65 -0.91 -2.75 -10.54
C CYS A 65 -2.10 -2.69 -9.57
N GLN A 66 -3.29 -3.12 -9.99
CA GLN A 66 -4.49 -3.18 -9.12
C GLN A 66 -4.35 -4.21 -8.00
N GLU A 67 -3.62 -5.31 -8.23
CA GLU A 67 -3.31 -6.30 -7.21
C GLU A 67 -2.24 -5.76 -6.22
N PHE A 68 -1.23 -5.05 -6.74
CA PHE A 68 -0.17 -4.44 -5.95
C PHE A 68 -0.66 -3.29 -5.06
N GLU A 69 -1.58 -2.44 -5.54
CA GLU A 69 -2.14 -1.33 -4.76
C GLU A 69 -2.72 -1.81 -3.42
N LYS A 70 -3.43 -2.95 -3.44
CA LYS A 70 -4.01 -3.60 -2.24
C LYS A 70 -2.96 -4.13 -1.26
N CYS A 71 -1.73 -4.29 -1.72
CA CYS A 71 -0.59 -4.88 -0.99
C CYS A 71 0.46 -3.84 -0.58
N SER A 72 0.44 -2.65 -1.17
CA SER A 72 1.46 -1.61 -1.01
C SER A 72 1.68 -1.25 0.46
N GLU A 73 0.60 -0.95 1.18
CA GLU A 73 0.65 -0.59 2.61
C GLU A 73 1.11 -1.76 3.49
N THR A 74 0.71 -2.99 3.16
CA THR A 74 1.18 -4.18 3.89
C THR A 74 2.67 -4.44 3.68
N LEU A 75 3.21 -4.17 2.48
CA LEU A 75 4.63 -4.33 2.18
C LEU A 75 5.52 -3.28 2.85
N LYS A 76 4.99 -2.08 3.12
CA LYS A 76 5.69 -1.04 3.89
C LYS A 76 5.77 -1.35 5.38
N CYS A 77 4.93 -2.27 5.86
CA CYS A 77 4.79 -2.56 7.27
C CYS A 77 6.06 -3.19 7.88
N GLY A 78 6.77 -2.43 8.73
CA GLY A 78 8.01 -2.89 9.37
C GLY A 78 9.20 -3.04 8.40
N ALA A 79 9.07 -2.50 7.19
CA ALA A 79 10.11 -2.55 6.16
C ALA A 79 11.22 -1.51 6.41
N GLU A 80 12.40 -1.78 5.86
CA GLU A 80 13.48 -0.79 5.79
C GLU A 80 13.10 0.34 4.83
N LYS A 81 13.67 1.54 5.05
CA LYS A 81 13.36 2.73 4.26
C LYS A 81 13.54 2.50 2.75
N GLU A 82 14.58 1.79 2.34
CA GLU A 82 14.83 1.50 0.92
C GLU A 82 13.71 0.68 0.27
N LEU A 83 13.10 -0.25 1.02
CA LEU A 83 11.98 -1.05 0.53
C LEU A 83 10.69 -0.21 0.50
N ILE A 84 10.49 0.68 1.48
CA ILE A 84 9.36 1.62 1.47
C ILE A 84 9.43 2.53 0.24
N ASP A 85 10.58 3.17 0.02
CA ASP A 85 10.81 4.07 -1.12
C ASP A 85 10.57 3.32 -2.45
N LEU A 86 11.02 2.06 -2.56
CA LEU A 86 10.79 1.21 -3.74
C LEU A 86 9.30 0.88 -3.95
N VAL A 87 8.56 0.57 -2.89
CA VAL A 87 7.11 0.32 -2.96
C VAL A 87 6.37 1.57 -3.41
N ASP A 88 6.76 2.75 -2.90
CA ASP A 88 6.18 4.04 -3.29
C ASP A 88 6.43 4.37 -4.77
N ASP A 89 7.66 4.16 -5.26
CA ASP A 89 8.00 4.37 -6.67
C ASP A 89 7.17 3.48 -7.59
N VAL A 90 7.00 2.20 -7.23
CA VAL A 90 6.17 1.26 -8.01
C VAL A 90 4.70 1.66 -7.94
N ASN A 91 4.21 2.14 -6.80
CA ASN A 91 2.84 2.59 -6.67
C ASN A 91 2.57 3.83 -7.54
N ALA A 92 3.45 4.82 -7.51
CA ALA A 92 3.38 6.00 -8.36
C ALA A 92 3.43 5.65 -9.85
N PHE A 93 4.27 4.68 -10.23
CA PHE A 93 4.31 4.17 -11.59
C PHE A 93 2.96 3.54 -12.01
N CYS A 94 2.36 2.75 -11.13
CA CYS A 94 1.07 2.11 -11.36
C CYS A 94 -0.07 3.14 -11.52
N GLU A 95 -0.13 4.15 -10.65
CA GLU A 95 -1.09 5.25 -10.75
C GLU A 95 -0.97 5.98 -12.09
N ALA A 96 0.26 6.34 -12.50
CA ALA A 96 0.51 7.00 -13.78
C ALA A 96 0.14 6.12 -14.99
N SER A 97 0.42 4.82 -14.90
CA SER A 97 0.13 3.85 -15.95
C SER A 97 -1.37 3.65 -16.15
N ILE A 98 -2.12 3.54 -15.05
CA ILE A 98 -3.58 3.44 -15.07
C ILE A 98 -4.16 4.75 -15.63
N PHE A 99 -3.74 5.91 -15.14
CA PHE A 99 -4.26 7.20 -15.61
C PHE A 99 -4.07 7.40 -17.12
N ARG A 100 -2.86 7.09 -17.63
CA ARG A 100 -2.53 7.27 -19.06
C ARG A 100 -3.39 6.41 -20.00
N HIS A 101 -3.87 5.26 -19.52
CA HIS A 101 -4.59 4.28 -20.33
C HIS A 101 -6.07 4.14 -19.95
N THR A 102 -6.52 4.91 -18.96
CA THR A 102 -7.94 5.07 -18.68
C THR A 102 -8.52 5.97 -19.77
N PRO A 103 -9.51 5.53 -20.56
CA PRO A 103 -10.15 6.39 -21.53
C PRO A 103 -10.82 7.54 -20.79
N LEU A 104 -10.32 8.77 -21.01
CA LEU A 104 -11.05 9.98 -20.66
C LEU A 104 -12.35 9.95 -21.47
N PHE A 105 -13.46 10.06 -20.74
CA PHE A 105 -14.85 10.01 -21.21
C PHE A 105 -15.10 10.70 -22.56
#